data_AF-A0A6U0X5E4-F1
#
_entry.id   AF-A0A6U0X5E4-F1
#
_cell.length_a   1.000
_cell.length_b   1.000
_cell.length_c   1.000
_cell.angle_alpha   90.00
_cell.angle_beta   90.00
_cell.angle_gamma   90.00
#
_symmetry.space_group_name_H-M   'P 1'
#
loop_
_entity.id
_entity.type
_entity.pdbx_description
1 polymer ?
#
loop_
_entity_poly.entity_id
_entity_poly.type
_entity_poly.pdbx_seq_one_letter_code
_entity_poly.pdbx_strand_id
1 'polypeptide(L)'
;MGSNQSSPTGKKDGKASEGAISAIYHVFASLRFGKGYEELARKLRKALRPYGIELHIVDVAEGSINGHVFPLMEKCHAFLAFGGMEYGEDTGNKASTHHEVLHWEGYRKDRLMIRLRMIPFAEDHQHTTARRVFNRDNIQHLWLKGTPLPSGLAAEIKKIL
;
A
#
# COMPACT_ATOMS: atom_id res chain seq x y z
N MET A 1 -26.75 -69.99 16.49
CA MET A 1 -27.53 -68.77 16.21
C MET A 1 -26.74 -67.59 16.77
N GLY A 2 -26.32 -66.67 15.90
CA GLY A 2 -25.45 -65.54 16.25
C GLY A 2 -24.67 -65.11 15.01
N SER A 3 -25.14 -64.03 14.40
CA SER A 3 -24.96 -63.68 12.99
C SER A 3 -23.67 -62.92 12.69
N ASN A 4 -23.13 -63.23 11.51
CA ASN A 4 -22.31 -62.45 10.58
C ASN A 4 -22.37 -60.91 10.73
N GLN A 5 -21.23 -60.19 10.58
CA GLN A 5 -20.99 -59.21 9.50
C GLN A 5 -19.64 -58.48 9.60
N SER A 6 -19.08 -58.18 8.43
CA SER A 6 -17.74 -57.66 8.15
C SER A 6 -17.72 -56.15 7.86
N SER A 7 -16.55 -55.52 8.09
CA SER A 7 -15.98 -54.32 7.43
C SER A 7 -16.67 -52.95 7.71
N PRO A 8 -16.01 -51.77 7.54
CA PRO A 8 -14.87 -51.49 6.65
C PRO A 8 -13.73 -50.57 7.16
N THR A 9 -12.64 -50.65 6.39
CA THR A 9 -11.50 -49.74 6.26
C THR A 9 -11.88 -48.27 6.00
N GLY A 10 -11.43 -47.36 6.86
CA GLY A 10 -11.48 -45.92 6.64
C GLY A 10 -10.10 -45.33 6.38
N LYS A 11 -9.66 -45.31 5.11
CA LYS A 11 -8.65 -44.35 4.64
C LYS A 11 -9.27 -42.95 4.78
N LYS A 12 -8.73 -42.12 5.67
CA LYS A 12 -8.94 -40.68 5.59
C LYS A 12 -7.96 -40.12 4.58
N ASP A 13 -8.41 -40.06 3.32
CA ASP A 13 -7.78 -39.20 2.33
C ASP A 13 -7.97 -37.76 2.80
N GLY A 14 -6.92 -37.22 3.42
CA GLY A 14 -6.80 -35.81 3.73
C GLY A 14 -6.74 -35.05 2.42
N LYS A 15 -7.91 -34.68 1.91
CA LYS A 15 -8.07 -33.78 0.77
C LYS A 15 -7.45 -32.43 1.19
N ALA A 16 -6.20 -32.21 0.81
CA ALA A 16 -5.59 -30.90 0.86
C ALA A 16 -6.52 -29.97 0.05
N SER A 17 -7.20 -29.07 0.74
CA SER A 17 -7.89 -27.97 0.09
C SER A 17 -6.82 -27.20 -0.68
N GLU A 18 -6.83 -27.30 -2.01
CA GLU A 18 -6.13 -26.39 -2.89
C GLU A 18 -6.57 -24.98 -2.50
N GLY A 19 -5.72 -24.31 -1.71
CA GLY A 19 -5.92 -22.93 -1.33
C GLY A 19 -5.94 -22.12 -2.61
N ALA A 20 -7.08 -21.49 -2.90
CA ALA A 20 -7.16 -20.49 -3.95
C ALA A 20 -5.96 -19.55 -3.77
N ILE A 21 -5.13 -19.42 -4.80
CA ILE A 21 -4.04 -18.46 -4.80
C ILE A 21 -4.72 -17.09 -4.71
N SER A 22 -4.77 -16.53 -3.50
CA SER A 22 -5.21 -15.18 -3.24
C SER A 22 -4.40 -14.26 -4.16
N ALA A 23 -5.08 -13.54 -5.05
CA ALA A 23 -4.42 -12.57 -5.93
C ALA A 23 -3.52 -11.64 -5.11
N ILE A 24 -2.27 -11.45 -5.56
CA ILE A 24 -1.34 -10.54 -4.91
C ILE A 24 -1.70 -9.11 -5.33
N TYR A 25 -1.93 -8.26 -4.35
CA TYR A 25 -2.18 -6.84 -4.58
C TYR A 25 -0.87 -6.08 -4.61
N HIS A 26 -0.45 -5.62 -5.79
CA HIS A 26 0.62 -4.65 -5.93
C HIS A 26 0.16 -3.24 -5.55
N VAL A 27 0.88 -2.59 -4.63
CA VAL A 27 0.61 -1.23 -4.16
C VAL A 27 1.85 -0.38 -4.33
N PHE A 28 1.74 0.76 -5.01
CA PHE A 28 2.83 1.70 -5.18
C PHE A 28 2.94 2.61 -3.95
N ALA A 29 4.13 2.74 -3.37
CA ALA A 29 4.37 3.62 -2.24
C ALA A 29 5.00 4.93 -2.71
N SER A 30 4.29 6.05 -2.54
CA SER A 30 4.83 7.40 -2.80
C SER A 30 5.26 8.04 -1.48
N LEU A 31 6.57 8.26 -1.35
CA LEU A 31 7.23 8.70 -0.12
C LEU A 31 8.43 9.63 -0.39
N ARG A 32 8.46 10.32 -1.54
CA ARG A 32 9.59 11.23 -1.83
C ARG A 32 9.61 12.40 -0.85
N PHE A 33 10.83 12.88 -0.58
CA PHE A 33 11.14 14.10 0.19
C PHE A 33 10.89 14.04 1.71
N GLY A 34 11.22 12.93 2.37
CA GLY A 34 11.35 12.97 3.83
C GLY A 34 12.33 11.96 4.39
N LYS A 35 13.41 12.45 4.99
CA LYS A 35 14.40 11.61 5.67
C LYS A 35 13.71 10.75 6.73
N GLY A 36 13.84 9.43 6.59
CA GLY A 36 13.37 8.45 7.57
C GLY A 36 11.97 7.85 7.32
N TYR A 37 11.25 8.24 6.26
CA TYR A 37 10.00 7.54 5.91
C TYR A 37 10.22 6.17 5.27
N GLU A 38 11.39 5.94 4.66
CA GLU A 38 11.75 4.65 4.07
C GLU A 38 11.73 3.50 5.09
N GLU A 39 12.22 3.73 6.31
CA GLU A 39 12.19 2.72 7.36
C GLU A 39 10.75 2.36 7.75
N LEU A 40 9.88 3.35 7.82
CA LEU A 40 8.46 3.16 8.09
C LEU A 40 7.78 2.41 6.93
N ALA A 41 8.06 2.79 5.68
CA ALA A 41 7.57 2.06 4.51
C ALA A 41 8.05 0.59 4.50
N ARG A 42 9.31 0.32 4.87
CA ARG A 42 9.85 -1.06 4.99
C ARG A 42 9.16 -1.85 6.11
N LYS A 43 8.85 -1.21 7.25
CA LYS A 43 8.06 -1.84 8.34
C LYS A 43 6.66 -2.19 7.86
N LEU A 44 5.97 -1.25 7.19
CA LEU A 44 4.63 -1.50 6.65
C LEU A 44 4.65 -2.59 5.58
N ARG A 45 5.62 -2.59 4.67
CA ARG A 45 5.80 -3.66 3.67
C ARG A 45 5.87 -5.04 4.31
N LYS A 46 6.60 -5.20 5.42
CA LYS A 46 6.66 -6.48 6.15
C LYS A 46 5.29 -6.86 6.72
N ALA A 47 4.56 -5.90 7.28
CA ALA A 47 3.23 -6.13 7.86
C ALA A 47 2.14 -6.40 6.82
N LEU A 48 2.31 -5.91 5.58
CA LEU A 48 1.38 -6.11 4.46
C LEU A 48 1.51 -7.47 3.78
N ARG A 49 2.71 -8.08 3.81
CA ARG A 49 2.98 -9.39 3.17
C ARG A 49 2.01 -10.51 3.57
N PRO A 50 1.69 -10.73 4.86
CA PRO A 50 0.71 -11.75 5.27
C PRO A 50 -0.69 -11.56 4.68
N TYR A 51 -1.02 -10.35 4.22
CA TYR A 51 -2.30 -10.01 3.59
C TYR A 51 -2.27 -10.14 2.07
N GLY A 52 -1.20 -10.71 1.49
CA GLY A 52 -1.04 -10.83 0.04
C GLY A 52 -0.82 -9.49 -0.65
N ILE A 53 -0.27 -8.50 0.05
CA ILE A 53 -0.02 -7.16 -0.48
C ILE A 53 1.47 -6.96 -0.66
N GLU A 54 1.88 -6.68 -1.89
CA GLU A 54 3.24 -6.31 -2.24
C GLU A 54 3.35 -4.79 -2.34
N LEU A 55 4.04 -4.20 -1.36
CA LEU A 55 4.32 -2.76 -1.35
C LEU A 55 5.62 -2.47 -2.11
N HIS A 56 5.48 -1.77 -3.24
CA HIS A 56 6.57 -1.30 -4.09
C HIS A 56 7.13 0.01 -3.54
N ILE A 57 8.35 -0.04 -3.04
CA ILE A 57 9.10 1.14 -2.56
C ILE A 57 10.18 1.39 -3.60
N VAL A 58 10.04 2.45 -4.39
CA VAL A 58 11.03 2.78 -5.42
C VAL A 58 11.99 3.82 -4.87
N ASP A 59 13.26 3.45 -4.83
CA ASP A 59 14.35 4.39 -4.68
C ASP A 59 14.80 4.82 -6.08
N VAL A 60 14.62 6.09 -6.43
CA VAL A 60 15.05 6.60 -7.72
C VAL A 60 16.28 7.45 -7.49
N ALA A 61 17.44 6.82 -7.65
CA ALA A 61 18.65 7.55 -8.00
C ALA A 61 18.35 8.38 -9.26
N GLU A 62 18.74 9.65 -9.22
CA GLU A 62 18.40 10.70 -10.18
C GLU A 62 18.28 10.23 -11.64
N GLY A 63 17.15 10.54 -12.30
CA GLY A 63 17.13 10.65 -13.77
C GLY A 63 16.04 9.92 -14.56
N SER A 64 15.30 8.94 -14.04
CA SER A 64 14.28 8.25 -14.88
C SER A 64 13.01 7.84 -14.15
N ILE A 65 12.18 8.82 -13.79
CA ILE A 65 10.80 8.55 -13.36
C ILE A 65 9.97 7.92 -14.49
N ASN A 66 10.17 8.38 -15.73
CA ASN A 66 9.38 7.95 -16.89
C ASN A 66 9.68 6.51 -17.32
N GLY A 67 10.93 6.04 -17.15
CA GLY A 67 11.32 4.70 -17.59
C GLY A 67 10.96 3.59 -16.61
N HIS A 68 10.71 3.91 -15.33
CA HIS A 68 10.56 2.90 -14.29
C HIS A 68 9.38 3.13 -13.34
N VAL A 69 9.22 4.35 -12.81
CA VAL A 69 8.20 4.65 -11.79
C VAL A 69 6.80 4.63 -12.38
N PHE A 70 6.55 5.39 -13.44
CA PHE A 70 5.22 5.44 -14.04
C PHE A 70 4.78 4.08 -14.59
N PRO A 71 5.60 3.33 -15.35
CA PRO A 71 5.24 1.97 -15.76
C PRO A 71 4.96 1.02 -14.59
N LEU A 72 5.65 1.17 -13.46
CA LEU A 72 5.37 0.37 -12.26
C LEU A 72 4.05 0.78 -11.60
N MET A 73 3.80 2.09 -11.47
CA MET A 73 2.53 2.61 -10.96
C MET A 73 1.36 2.06 -11.78
N GLU A 74 1.48 2.05 -13.10
CA GLU A 74 0.47 1.50 -14.01
C GLU A 74 0.18 0.01 -13.82
N LYS A 75 1.09 -0.76 -13.20
CA LYS A 75 0.86 -2.17 -12.85
C LYS A 75 0.27 -2.37 -11.45
N CYS A 76 0.25 -1.32 -10.62
CA CYS A 76 -0.25 -1.39 -9.26
C CYS A 76 -1.79 -1.24 -9.20
N HIS A 77 -2.40 -1.90 -8.22
CA HIS A 77 -3.83 -1.82 -7.93
C HIS A 77 -4.19 -0.56 -7.13
N ALA A 78 -3.27 -0.10 -6.28
CA ALA A 78 -3.46 1.11 -5.49
C ALA A 78 -2.17 1.93 -5.37
N PHE A 79 -2.36 3.20 -5.01
CA PHE A 79 -1.33 4.16 -4.69
C PHE A 79 -1.43 4.50 -3.21
N LEU A 80 -0.34 4.31 -2.47
CA LEU A 80 -0.23 4.62 -1.06
C LEU A 80 0.61 5.90 -0.88
N ALA A 81 -0.06 6.99 -0.54
CA ALA A 81 0.56 8.28 -0.27
C ALA A 81 1.03 8.36 1.19
N PHE A 82 2.33 8.54 1.42
CA PHE A 82 2.90 8.79 2.76
C PHE A 82 3.02 10.29 3.01
N GLY A 83 1.94 10.90 3.50
CA GLY A 83 1.79 12.35 3.63
C GLY A 83 2.51 12.96 4.83
N GLY A 84 3.83 13.11 4.74
CA GLY A 84 4.62 13.98 5.63
C GLY A 84 4.41 15.47 5.35
N MET A 85 4.96 16.35 6.20
CA MET A 85 4.81 17.82 6.11
C MET A 85 5.09 18.40 4.71
N GLU A 86 6.19 17.96 4.09
CA GLU A 86 6.72 18.41 2.79
C GLU A 86 6.23 17.54 1.61
N TYR A 87 5.20 16.72 1.81
CA TYR A 87 4.72 15.82 0.74
C TYR A 87 4.21 16.60 -0.47
N GLY A 88 4.53 16.10 -1.67
CA GLY A 88 3.97 16.62 -2.91
C GLY A 88 4.44 18.02 -3.31
N GLU A 89 5.64 18.41 -2.88
CA GLU A 89 6.35 19.56 -3.44
C GLU A 89 6.48 19.43 -4.97
N ASP A 90 6.17 20.52 -5.67
CA ASP A 90 6.51 20.67 -7.08
C ASP A 90 7.86 21.36 -7.19
N THR A 91 8.90 20.56 -7.40
CA THR A 91 10.28 21.02 -7.54
C THR A 91 10.63 21.41 -8.98
N GLY A 92 9.67 21.35 -9.92
CA GLY A 92 9.93 21.46 -11.37
C GLY A 92 10.64 20.24 -11.97
N ASN A 93 11.11 19.30 -11.13
CA ASN A 93 11.63 18.02 -11.57
C ASN A 93 10.47 17.03 -11.72
N LYS A 94 10.34 16.39 -12.89
CA LYS A 94 9.35 15.34 -13.14
C LYS A 94 9.44 14.20 -12.13
N ALA A 95 10.62 13.98 -11.54
CA ALA A 95 10.86 12.99 -10.50
C ALA A 95 10.37 13.45 -9.10
N SER A 96 9.16 13.99 -9.01
CA SER A 96 8.57 14.48 -7.76
C SER A 96 7.27 13.77 -7.42
N THR A 97 6.92 13.75 -6.13
CA THR A 97 5.63 13.22 -5.66
C THR A 97 4.45 14.00 -6.24
N HIS A 98 4.63 15.29 -6.54
CA HIS A 98 3.62 16.06 -7.27
C HIS A 98 3.25 15.39 -8.60
N HIS A 99 4.25 15.05 -9.42
CA HIS A 99 4.03 14.40 -10.69
C HIS A 99 3.58 12.94 -10.56
N GLU A 100 3.98 12.21 -9.53
CA GLU A 100 3.42 10.89 -9.22
C GLU A 100 1.92 10.98 -8.96
N VAL A 101 1.47 11.91 -8.12
CA VAL A 101 0.04 12.11 -7.84
C VAL A 101 -0.72 12.47 -9.11
N LEU A 102 -0.22 13.43 -9.90
CA LEU A 102 -0.84 13.82 -11.17
C LEU A 102 -0.91 12.65 -12.16
N HIS A 103 0.15 11.86 -12.29
CA HIS A 103 0.16 10.68 -13.16
C HIS A 103 -0.88 9.66 -12.71
N TRP A 104 -0.95 9.37 -11.40
CA TRP A 104 -1.91 8.42 -10.85
C TRP A 104 -3.36 8.83 -11.13
N GLU A 105 -3.69 10.09 -10.88
CA GLU A 105 -5.05 10.62 -11.06
C GLU A 105 -5.43 10.77 -12.54
N GLY A 106 -4.48 11.10 -13.40
CA GLY A 106 -4.70 11.26 -14.83
C GLY A 106 -4.80 9.94 -15.59
N TYR A 107 -4.12 8.89 -15.12
CA TYR A 107 -4.03 7.61 -15.83
C TYR A 107 -5.35 6.82 -15.81
N ARG A 108 -6.03 6.70 -14.66
CA ARG A 108 -7.28 5.92 -14.53
C ARG A 108 -8.19 6.42 -13.41
N LYS A 109 -9.48 6.65 -13.72
CA LYS A 109 -10.50 7.19 -12.79
C LYS A 109 -10.93 6.24 -11.66
N ASP A 110 -10.72 4.94 -11.82
CA ASP A 110 -11.19 3.90 -10.91
C ASP A 110 -10.11 3.39 -9.94
N ARG A 111 -8.95 4.04 -9.91
CA ARG A 111 -7.81 3.61 -9.10
C ARG A 111 -7.87 4.11 -7.67
N LEU A 112 -7.55 3.21 -6.75
CA LEU A 112 -7.59 3.47 -5.32
C LEU A 112 -6.36 4.26 -4.88
N MET A 113 -6.61 5.37 -4.17
CA MET A 113 -5.58 6.10 -3.44
C MET A 113 -5.79 5.89 -1.95
N ILE A 114 -4.85 5.21 -1.30
CA ILE A 114 -4.78 5.04 0.14
C ILE A 114 -3.94 6.18 0.69
N ARG A 115 -4.48 6.89 1.68
CA ARG A 115 -3.85 8.07 2.27
C ARG A 115 -3.35 7.73 3.65
N LEU A 116 -2.04 7.69 3.81
CA LEU A 116 -1.38 7.50 5.08
C LEU A 116 -0.78 8.84 5.52
N ARG A 117 -1.52 9.55 6.37
CA ARG A 117 -1.12 10.83 6.95
C ARG A 117 -0.03 10.60 7.98
N MET A 118 1.11 11.27 7.82
CA MET A 118 2.29 11.11 8.68
C MET A 118 2.53 12.30 9.63
N ILE A 119 1.61 13.27 9.66
CA ILE A 119 1.61 14.44 10.54
C ILE A 119 0.29 14.52 11.32
N PRO A 120 0.24 15.18 12.50
CA PRO A 120 -1.00 15.40 13.23
C PRO A 120 -2.10 16.06 12.39
N PHE A 121 -3.37 15.77 12.68
CA PHE A 121 -4.50 16.43 12.01
C PHE A 121 -4.63 17.93 12.32
N ALA A 122 -4.00 18.38 13.41
CA ALA A 122 -3.91 19.79 13.78
C ALA A 122 -2.91 20.58 12.93
N GLU A 123 -2.00 19.90 12.23
CA GLU A 123 -1.02 20.52 11.34
C GLU A 123 -1.52 20.51 9.90
N ASP A 124 -1.05 21.46 9.09
CA ASP A 124 -1.35 21.49 7.66
C ASP A 124 -0.12 21.07 6.85
N HIS A 125 -0.37 20.36 5.76
CA HIS A 125 0.68 20.08 4.78
C HIS A 125 1.18 21.39 4.14
N GLN A 126 2.46 21.46 3.80
CA GLN A 126 3.04 22.69 3.23
C GLN A 126 2.62 22.93 1.78
N HIS A 127 2.56 21.87 0.97
CA HIS A 127 2.34 22.00 -0.47
C HIS A 127 0.90 21.73 -0.88
N THR A 128 0.47 22.42 -1.93
CA THR A 128 -0.89 22.35 -2.49
C THR A 128 -1.30 20.91 -2.86
N THR A 129 -0.39 20.13 -3.42
CA THR A 129 -0.64 18.71 -3.77
C THR A 129 -1.05 17.91 -2.53
N ALA A 130 -0.29 18.01 -1.44
CA ALA A 130 -0.60 17.30 -0.22
C ALA A 130 -1.90 17.77 0.40
N ARG A 131 -2.15 19.09 0.47
CA ARG A 131 -3.43 19.62 0.99
C ARG A 131 -4.62 19.07 0.22
N ARG A 132 -4.50 18.95 -1.11
CA ARG A 132 -5.53 18.38 -1.98
C ARG A 132 -5.70 16.87 -1.74
N VAL A 133 -4.61 16.11 -1.69
CA VAL A 133 -4.64 14.66 -1.47
C VAL A 133 -5.18 14.33 -0.07
N PHE A 134 -4.71 15.03 0.96
CA PHE A 134 -5.04 14.81 2.37
C PHE A 134 -6.12 15.76 2.89
N ASN A 135 -7.02 16.23 2.02
CA ASN A 135 -8.21 16.98 2.45
C ASN A 135 -9.00 16.18 3.50
N ARG A 136 -9.50 16.85 4.54
CA ARG A 136 -10.18 16.26 5.70
C ARG A 136 -11.41 15.43 5.35
N ASP A 137 -12.04 15.70 4.21
CA ASP A 137 -13.19 14.93 3.72
C ASP A 137 -12.82 13.53 3.22
N ASN A 138 -11.52 13.28 2.96
CA ASN A 138 -11.04 11.98 2.52
C ASN A 138 -10.76 11.06 3.71
N ILE A 139 -11.03 9.75 3.53
CA ILE A 139 -10.58 8.71 4.46
C ILE A 139 -9.05 8.68 4.47
N GLN A 140 -8.47 8.81 5.67
CA GLN A 140 -7.04 8.85 5.92
C GLN A 140 -6.68 7.97 7.11
N HIS A 141 -5.61 7.18 6.98
CA HIS A 141 -4.98 6.51 8.11
C HIS A 141 -3.93 7.43 8.72
N LEU A 142 -3.75 7.40 10.04
CA LEU A 142 -2.72 8.17 10.73
C LEU A 142 -1.58 7.25 11.18
N TRP A 143 -0.34 7.60 10.86
CA TRP A 143 0.84 6.99 11.45
C TRP A 143 1.95 8.01 11.62
N LEU A 144 2.20 8.42 12.86
CA LEU A 144 3.19 9.45 13.15
C LEU A 144 4.62 8.88 13.15
N LYS A 145 5.58 9.67 12.66
CA LYS A 145 7.00 9.31 12.75
C LYS A 145 7.40 9.17 14.22
N GLY A 146 8.14 8.10 14.53
CA GLY A 146 8.57 7.80 15.91
C GLY A 146 7.57 6.97 16.72
N THR A 147 6.34 6.77 16.25
CA THR A 147 5.39 5.86 16.91
C THR A 147 5.46 4.45 16.33
N PRO A 148 5.07 3.41 17.10
CA PRO A 148 4.91 2.06 16.57
C PRO A 148 3.97 2.04 15.36
N LEU A 149 4.15 1.04 14.48
CA LEU A 149 3.20 0.75 13.42
C LEU A 149 1.84 0.42 14.05
N PRO A 150 0.73 1.10 13.65
CA PRO A 150 -0.59 0.78 14.20
C PRO A 150 -0.97 -0.67 13.87
N SER A 151 -1.36 -1.45 14.88
CA SER A 151 -1.59 -2.89 14.76
C SER A 151 -2.67 -3.28 13.76
N GLY A 152 -3.66 -2.41 13.51
CA GLY A 152 -4.74 -2.64 12.54
C GLY A 152 -4.45 -2.16 11.12
N LEU A 153 -3.39 -1.38 10.89
CA LEU A 153 -3.21 -0.64 9.63
C LEU A 153 -3.14 -1.55 8.40
N ALA A 154 -2.42 -2.68 8.49
CA ALA A 154 -2.30 -3.62 7.38
C ALA A 154 -3.65 -4.27 7.02
N ALA A 155 -4.45 -4.62 8.03
CA ALA A 155 -5.79 -5.18 7.84
C ALA A 155 -6.76 -4.15 7.25
N GLU A 156 -6.66 -2.88 7.68
CA GLU A 156 -7.47 -1.78 7.13
C GLU A 156 -7.14 -1.51 5.66
N ILE A 157 -5.85 -1.46 5.31
CA ILE A 157 -5.40 -1.35 3.93
C ILE A 157 -5.97 -2.51 3.10
N LYS A 158 -5.96 -3.73 3.63
CA LYS A 158 -6.53 -4.89 2.91
C LYS A 158 -8.03 -4.77 2.67
N LYS A 159 -8.80 -4.10 3.53
CA LYS A 159 -10.25 -3.88 3.32
C LYS A 159 -10.54 -2.92 2.18
N ILE A 160 -9.59 -2.04 1.85
CA ILE A 160 -9.71 -1.09 0.73
C ILE A 160 -9.44 -1.79 -0.61
N LEU A 161 -8.65 -2.87 -0.60
CA LEU A 161 -8.15 -3.60 -1.77
C LEU A 161 -8.95 -4.88 -2.08
#